data_AF-A0A7V3I0C8-F1
#
_entry.id   AF-A0A7V3I0C8-F1
#
_cell.length_a   1.000
_cell.length_b   1.000
_cell.length_c   1.000
_cell.angle_alpha   90.00
_cell.angle_beta   90.00
_cell.angle_gamma   90.00
#
_symmetry.space_group_name_H-M   'P 1'
#
loop_
_entity.id
_entity.type
_entity.pdbx_description
1 polymer ?
#
loop_
_entity_poly.entity_id
_entity_poly.type
_entity_poly.pdbx_seq_one_letter_code
_entity_poly.pdbx_strand_id
1 'polypeptide(L)'
;LSAYSRRRGFKLSEDYTAPPMSFSFTANQYDELAAIPGIRTVRELRYPPGRGRLLRWVTPLSYRLPQLDRLRAPVTLVEFG
;
A
#
# COMPACT_ATOMS: atom_id res chain seq x y z
N LEU A 1 -13.63 7.84 -2.48
CA LEU A 1 -12.62 8.93 -2.44
C LEU A 1 -12.61 9.72 -3.74
N SER A 2 -12.51 11.05 -3.60
CA SER A 2 -12.23 12.16 -4.53
C SER A 2 -12.35 13.46 -3.68
N ALA A 3 -12.21 14.67 -4.25
CA ALA A 3 -11.44 15.83 -3.75
C ALA A 3 -9.94 15.52 -3.69
N TYR A 4 -9.45 14.95 -4.81
CA TYR A 4 -8.06 14.67 -5.22
C TYR A 4 -7.35 13.51 -4.53
N SER A 5 -8.07 12.45 -4.17
CA SER A 5 -7.59 11.52 -3.13
C SER A 5 -7.12 12.31 -1.89
N ARG A 6 -7.87 13.39 -1.61
CA ARG A 6 -7.78 14.44 -0.58
C ARG A 6 -6.45 14.50 0.19
N ARG A 7 -5.31 15.06 -0.23
CA ARG A 7 -4.85 15.83 -1.40
C ARG A 7 -3.33 15.53 -1.52
N ARG A 8 -2.85 14.40 -2.06
CA ARG A 8 -2.58 14.20 -3.49
C ARG A 8 -2.14 12.76 -3.78
N GLY A 9 -2.87 11.79 -3.24
CA GLY A 9 -2.72 10.40 -3.69
C GLY A 9 -3.12 10.22 -5.17
N PHE A 10 -3.16 8.98 -5.65
CA PHE A 10 -3.54 8.70 -7.03
C PHE A 10 -4.92 9.27 -7.39
N LYS A 11 -5.01 9.97 -8.52
CA LYS A 11 -6.27 10.49 -9.05
C LYS A 11 -7.09 9.31 -9.58
N LEU A 12 -8.27 9.11 -8.98
CA LEU A 12 -9.25 8.15 -9.47
C LEU A 12 -10.09 8.78 -10.60
N SER A 13 -10.73 7.96 -11.43
CA SER A 13 -11.62 8.46 -12.48
C SER A 13 -12.82 9.20 -11.89
N GLU A 14 -13.43 10.07 -12.69
CA GLU A 14 -14.52 10.95 -12.25
C GLU A 14 -15.76 10.16 -11.80
N ASP A 15 -16.04 9.05 -12.48
CA ASP A 15 -17.17 8.17 -12.17
C ASP A 15 -16.85 7.12 -11.09
N TYR A 16 -15.59 7.02 -10.65
CA TYR A 16 -15.19 6.01 -9.66
C TYR A 16 -15.18 6.57 -8.24
N THR A 17 -16.15 6.14 -7.45
CA THR A 17 -16.14 6.37 -6.00
C THR A 17 -15.55 5.15 -5.30
N ALA A 18 -14.33 5.31 -4.78
CA ALA A 18 -13.76 4.26 -3.92
C ALA A 18 -14.68 3.99 -2.72
N PRO A 19 -15.04 2.72 -2.45
CA PRO A 19 -15.93 2.35 -1.36
C PRO A 19 -15.32 2.69 0.01
N PRO A 20 -16.13 2.81 1.07
CA PRO A 20 -15.61 2.94 2.41
C PRO A 20 -14.86 1.66 2.78
N MET A 21 -13.53 1.72 2.72
CA MET A 21 -12.65 0.64 3.13
C MET A 21 -12.45 0.76 4.64
N SER A 22 -12.80 -0.29 5.39
CA SER A 22 -12.55 -0.36 6.84
C SER A 22 -11.06 -0.25 7.17
N PHE A 23 -10.21 -0.65 6.23
CA PHE A 23 -8.76 -0.58 6.35
C PHE A 23 -8.17 -0.05 5.03
N SER A 24 -7.70 1.19 5.03
CA SER A 24 -6.89 1.74 3.94
C SER A 24 -5.54 2.17 4.49
N PHE A 25 -4.46 1.55 4.02
CA PHE A 25 -3.11 1.82 4.48
C PHE A 25 -2.10 1.67 3.34
N THR A 26 -0.89 2.18 3.57
CA THR A 26 0.29 2.01 2.71
C THR A 26 1.41 1.34 3.50
N ALA A 27 2.49 0.90 2.84
CA ALA A 27 3.54 0.13 3.51
C ALA A 27 4.18 0.87 4.70
N ASN A 28 4.23 2.19 4.65
CA ASN A 28 4.73 3.03 5.75
C ASN A 28 3.75 3.18 6.93
N GLN A 29 2.62 2.47 6.94
CA GLN A 29 1.60 2.52 8.00
C GLN A 29 1.36 1.14 8.64
N TYR A 30 2.22 0.16 8.37
CA TYR A 30 2.07 -1.17 8.97
C TYR A 30 2.21 -1.18 10.49
N ASP A 31 2.98 -0.25 11.07
CA ASP A 31 3.09 -0.12 12.52
C ASP A 31 1.78 0.36 13.14
N GLU A 32 1.05 1.27 12.48
CA GLU A 32 -0.29 1.70 12.89
C GLU A 32 -1.28 0.52 12.83
N LEU A 33 -1.15 -0.32 11.80
CA LEU A 33 -1.96 -1.53 11.66
C LEU A 33 -1.64 -2.54 12.76
N ALA A 34 -0.36 -2.77 13.07
CA ALA A 34 0.08 -3.70 14.11
C ALA A 34 -0.34 -3.27 15.53
N ALA A 35 -0.62 -1.98 15.73
CA ALA A 35 -1.07 -1.45 17.01
C ALA A 35 -2.56 -1.72 17.32
N ILE A 36 -3.35 -2.20 16.36
CA ILE A 36 -4.77 -2.49 16.57
C ILE A 36 -4.93 -3.76 17.44
N PRO A 37 -5.71 -3.71 18.55
CA PRO A 37 -5.96 -4.88 19.38
C PRO A 37 -6.50 -6.07 18.57
N GLY A 38 -5.95 -7.26 18.82
CA GLY A 38 -6.29 -8.50 18.11
C GLY A 38 -5.48 -8.74 16.84
N ILE A 39 -4.62 -7.80 16.42
CA ILE A 39 -3.59 -8.04 15.41
C ILE A 39 -2.32 -8.53 16.11
N ARG A 40 -1.89 -9.73 15.75
CA ARG A 40 -0.69 -10.38 16.31
C ARG A 40 0.56 -10.01 15.53
N THR A 41 0.49 -10.08 14.19
CA THR A 41 1.62 -9.74 13.32
C THR A 41 1.16 -9.11 12.01
N VAL A 42 2.02 -8.26 11.45
CA VAL A 42 1.86 -7.66 10.13
C VAL A 42 3.16 -7.87 9.36
N ARG A 43 3.11 -8.57 8.23
CA ARG A 43 4.29 -8.86 7.39
C ARG A 43 4.04 -8.50 5.94
N GLU A 44 4.90 -7.65 5.40
CA GLU A 44 4.86 -7.32 3.97
C GLU A 44 5.33 -8.50 3.11
N LEU A 45 4.61 -8.76 2.02
CA LEU A 45 4.98 -9.69 0.98
C LEU A 45 5.54 -8.92 -0.21
N ARG A 46 6.64 -9.42 -0.78
CA ARG A 46 7.23 -8.79 -1.97
C ARG A 46 6.34 -9.01 -3.18
N TYR A 47 6.11 -7.95 -3.95
CA TYR A 47 5.42 -8.08 -5.24
C TYR A 47 6.24 -8.98 -6.15
N PRO A 48 5.57 -9.81 -6.97
CA PRO A 48 6.25 -10.48 -8.08
C PRO A 48 6.81 -9.42 -9.05
N PRO A 49 7.79 -9.79 -9.89
CA PRO A 49 8.31 -8.91 -10.93
C PRO A 49 7.17 -8.34 -11.79
N GLY A 50 7.06 -7.02 -11.87
CA GLY A 50 6.07 -6.38 -12.73
C GLY A 50 6.34 -6.69 -14.21
N ARG A 51 5.27 -6.70 -15.03
CA ARG A 51 5.40 -6.98 -16.46
C ARG A 51 6.10 -5.82 -17.20
N GLY A 52 6.97 -6.15 -18.15
CA GLY A 52 7.68 -5.17 -18.97
C GLY A 52 9.05 -4.76 -18.41
N ARG A 53 9.86 -4.11 -19.26
CA ARG A 53 11.28 -3.81 -18.97
C ARG A 53 11.47 -2.78 -17.85
N LEU A 54 10.55 -1.81 -17.73
CA LEU A 54 10.63 -0.74 -16.73
C LEU A 54 10.31 -1.25 -15.33
N LEU A 55 9.19 -1.96 -15.15
CA LEU A 55 8.74 -2.43 -13.84
C LEU A 55 9.73 -3.41 -13.21
N ARG A 56 10.43 -4.23 -14.01
CA ARG A 56 11.51 -5.10 -13.54
C ARG A 56 12.59 -4.33 -12.75
N TRP A 57 12.86 -3.08 -13.12
CA TRP A 57 13.85 -2.24 -12.43
C TRP A 57 13.24 -1.40 -11.31
N VAL A 58 12.03 -0.88 -11.50
CA VAL A 58 11.36 -0.02 -10.50
C VAL A 58 10.96 -0.80 -9.24
N THR A 59 10.46 -2.03 -9.41
CA THR A 59 10.01 -2.88 -8.28
C THR A 59 11.09 -3.12 -7.22
N PRO A 60 12.31 -3.61 -7.54
CA PRO A 60 13.34 -3.77 -6.51
C PRO A 60 13.82 -2.45 -5.93
N LEU A 61 13.76 -1.35 -6.68
CA LEU A 61 14.17 -0.03 -6.21
C LEU A 61 13.23 0.50 -5.12
N SER A 62 11.92 0.25 -5.25
CA SER A 62 10.92 0.69 -4.27
C SER A 62 11.09 0.02 -2.90
N TYR A 63 11.66 -1.20 -2.85
CA TYR A 63 11.99 -1.88 -1.59
C TYR A 63 13.32 -1.44 -0.97
N ARG A 64 14.19 -0.76 -1.72
CA ARG A 64 15.51 -0.34 -1.24
C ARG A 64 15.52 1.09 -0.68
N LEU A 65 14.53 1.91 -1.06
CA LEU A 65 14.47 3.31 -0.72
C LEU A 65 13.25 3.58 0.18
N PRO A 66 13.44 3.86 1.48
CA PRO A 66 12.33 4.09 2.42
C PRO A 66 11.39 5.23 1.99
N GLN A 67 11.91 6.22 1.26
CA GLN A 67 11.12 7.34 0.73
C GLN A 67 10.06 6.89 -0.30
N LEU A 68 10.19 5.67 -0.86
CA LEU A 68 9.26 5.11 -1.84
C LEU A 68 8.19 4.20 -1.21
N ASP A 69 8.19 4.00 0.10
CA ASP A 69 7.28 3.11 0.82
C ASP A 69 5.81 3.49 0.67
N ARG A 70 5.52 4.78 0.47
CA ARG A 70 4.15 5.25 0.24
C ARG A 70 3.62 4.89 -1.15
N LEU A 71 4.51 4.62 -2.12
CA LEU A 71 4.13 4.23 -3.49
C LEU A 71 3.91 2.72 -3.62
N ARG A 72 4.37 1.98 -2.62
CA ARG A 72 4.26 0.53 -2.53
C ARG A 72 2.82 0.15 -2.18
N ALA A 73 2.15 -0.52 -3.12
CA ALA A 73 0.80 -1.05 -2.89
C ALA A 73 0.85 -2.05 -1.72
N PRO A 74 -0.09 -2.01 -0.76
CA PRO A 74 -0.04 -2.92 0.37
C PRO A 74 -0.34 -4.36 -0.09
N VAL A 75 0.67 -5.23 -0.03
CA VAL A 75 0.48 -6.69 -0.14
C VAL A 75 1.03 -7.27 1.15
N THR A 76 0.14 -7.54 2.09
CA THR A 76 0.51 -7.78 3.49
C THR A 76 -0.22 -9.00 4.02
N LEU A 77 0.50 -9.83 4.77
CA LEU A 77 -0.09 -10.85 5.61
C LEU A 77 -0.37 -10.25 6.98
N VAL A 78 -1.62 -10.33 7.43
CA VAL A 78 -2.04 -9.92 8.77
C VAL A 78 -2.46 -11.17 9.51
N GLU A 79 -1.81 -11.47 10.62
CA GLU A 79 -2.17 -12.58 11.50
C GLU A 79 -2.91 -12.01 12.71
N PHE A 80 -4.08 -12.57 13.00
CA PHE A 80 -4.90 -12.20 14.16
C PHE A 80 -4.69 -13.19 15.30
N GLY A 81 -4.91 -12.74 16.54
CA GLY A 81 -4.79 -13.60 17.74
C GLY A 81 -4.50 -12.83 19.01
#